data_AF-A0A9E2FZH1-F1
#
_entry.id   AF-A0A9E2FZH1-F1
#
_cell.length_a   1.000
_cell.length_b   1.000
_cell.length_c   1.000
_cell.angle_alpha   90.00
_cell.angle_beta   90.00
_cell.angle_gamma   90.00
#
_symmetry.space_group_name_H-M   'P 1'
#
loop_
_entity.id
_entity.type
_entity.pdbx_description
1 polymer ?
#
loop_
_entity_poly.entity_id
_entity_poly.type
_entity_poly.pdbx_seq_one_letter_code
_entity_poly.pdbx_strand_id
1 'polypeptide(L)'
;MKMNTKLLIIIVISLGLGIFIGFTISGRITRQRIDKMKQKNTPEGLYTYFYEMIGPTADQRDTIEIILREYVKKNFETQEKGWQDQKVLFREMEKQIDPLLSKEQLERKEAAKEKFRKFEQMRNKQLKSNGKDSIPAEPESGVRE
;
A
#
# COMPACT_ATOMS: atom_id res chain seq x y z
N MET A 1 -45.32 27.00 -8.69
CA MET A 1 -44.13 27.75 -9.17
C MET A 1 -43.56 27.00 -10.36
N LYS A 2 -43.79 27.45 -11.61
CA LYS A 2 -43.22 26.81 -12.81
C LYS A 2 -41.76 27.22 -12.91
N MET A 3 -40.85 26.33 -12.50
CA MET A 3 -39.43 26.60 -12.60
C MET A 3 -39.04 26.58 -14.07
N ASN A 4 -38.40 27.66 -14.54
CA ASN A 4 -37.98 27.77 -15.93
C ASN A 4 -37.00 26.63 -16.25
N THR A 5 -37.32 25.76 -17.20
CA THR A 5 -36.49 24.59 -17.58
C THR A 5 -35.05 25.00 -17.90
N LYS A 6 -34.85 26.21 -18.46
CA LYS A 6 -33.53 26.81 -18.70
C LYS A 6 -32.72 27.01 -17.42
N LEU A 7 -33.36 27.42 -16.32
CA LEU A 7 -32.71 27.61 -15.02
C LEU A 7 -32.31 26.26 -14.41
N LEU A 8 -33.18 25.24 -14.50
CA LEU A 8 -32.87 23.90 -14.03
C LEU A 8 -31.66 23.30 -14.76
N ILE A 9 -31.58 23.50 -16.08
CA ILE A 9 -30.43 23.04 -16.89
C ILE A 9 -29.13 23.72 -16.44
N ILE A 10 -29.14 25.04 -16.21
CA ILE A 10 -27.96 25.78 -15.75
C ILE A 10 -27.50 25.29 -14.36
N ILE A 11 -28.44 25.02 -13.46
CA ILE A 11 -28.13 24.47 -12.12
C ILE A 11 -27.49 23.08 -12.24
N VAL A 12 -28.05 22.19 -13.07
CA VAL A 12 -27.51 20.84 -13.25
C VAL A 12 -26.11 20.87 -13.88
N ILE A 13 -25.88 21.73 -14.88
CA ILE A 13 -24.58 21.86 -15.54
C ILE A 13 -23.52 22.42 -14.58
N SER A 14 -23.86 23.47 -13.81
CA SER A 14 -22.93 24.05 -12.84
C SER A 14 -22.60 23.08 -11.70
N LEU A 15 -23.57 22.29 -11.24
CA LEU A 15 -23.34 21.23 -10.26
C LEU A 15 -22.43 20.13 -10.82
N GLY A 16 -22.66 19.71 -12.06
CA GLY A 16 -21.81 18.75 -12.76
C GLY A 16 -20.37 19.23 -12.90
N LEU A 17 -20.17 20.50 -13.26
CA LEU A 17 -18.85 21.14 -13.31
C LEU A 17 -18.16 21.17 -11.95
N GLY A 18 -18.88 21.54 -10.89
CA GLY A 18 -18.34 21.53 -9.52
C GLY A 18 -17.90 20.13 -9.07
N ILE A 19 -18.71 19.10 -9.34
CA ILE A 19 -18.38 17.70 -9.04
C ILE A 19 -17.16 17.26 -9.85
N PHE A 20 -17.11 17.59 -11.14
CA PHE A 20 -16.00 17.20 -12.01
C PHE A 20 -14.67 17.81 -11.56
N ILE A 21 -14.67 19.09 -11.22
CA ILE A 21 -13.48 19.80 -10.70
C ILE A 21 -13.06 19.21 -9.35
N GLY A 22 -14.01 19.02 -8.43
CA GLY A 22 -13.76 18.44 -7.10
C GLY A 22 -13.20 17.01 -7.16
N PHE A 23 -13.73 16.18 -8.05
CA PHE A 23 -13.25 14.81 -8.27
C PHE A 23 -11.81 14.79 -8.82
N THR A 24 -11.51 15.67 -9.79
CA THR A 24 -10.19 15.72 -10.42
C THR A 24 -9.10 16.16 -9.43
N ILE A 25 -9.39 17.16 -8.58
CA ILE A 25 -8.48 17.63 -7.53
C ILE A 25 -8.27 16.53 -6.47
N SER A 26 -9.35 15.90 -6.02
CA SER A 26 -9.29 14.82 -5.01
C SER A 26 -8.46 13.64 -5.50
N GLY A 27 -8.62 13.24 -6.76
CA GLY A 27 -7.82 12.17 -7.37
C GLY A 27 -6.32 12.48 -7.40
N ARG A 28 -5.93 13.73 -7.74
CA ARG A 28 -4.52 14.16 -7.74
C ARG A 28 -3.90 14.20 -6.35
N ILE A 29 -4.63 14.75 -5.36
CA ILE A 29 -4.17 14.81 -3.96
C ILE A 29 -3.99 13.39 -3.39
N THR A 30 -4.95 12.49 -3.66
CA THR A 30 -4.90 11.11 -3.20
C THR A 30 -3.70 10.38 -3.81
N ARG A 31 -3.45 10.55 -5.11
CA ARG A 31 -2.32 9.93 -5.81
C ARG A 31 -0.97 10.42 -5.27
N GLN A 32 -0.83 11.71 -5.00
CA GLN A 32 0.39 12.26 -4.38
C GLN A 32 0.63 11.73 -2.96
N ARG A 33 -0.42 11.59 -2.14
CA ARG A 33 -0.30 10.99 -0.80
C ARG A 33 0.10 9.51 -0.87
N ILE A 34 -0.49 8.75 -1.80
CA ILE A 34 -0.15 7.35 -2.02
C ILE A 34 1.30 7.22 -2.52
N ASP A 35 1.74 8.04 -3.46
CA ASP A 35 3.12 8.01 -3.96
C ASP A 35 4.13 8.40 -2.85
N LYS A 36 3.80 9.37 -1.99
CA LYS A 36 4.61 9.71 -0.79
C LYS A 36 4.65 8.57 0.24
N MET A 37 3.54 7.87 0.47
CA MET A 37 3.52 6.69 1.34
C MET A 37 4.34 5.53 0.77
N LYS A 38 4.29 5.32 -0.55
CA LYS A 38 5.11 4.30 -1.22
C LYS A 38 6.60 4.57 -1.05
N GLN A 39 7.02 5.84 -1.11
CA GLN A 39 8.41 6.22 -0.84
C GLN A 39 8.81 5.86 0.60
N LYS A 40 7.97 6.11 1.62
CA LYS A 40 8.30 5.76 3.01
C LYS A 40 8.46 4.24 3.26
N ASN A 41 7.88 3.41 2.40
CA ASN A 41 8.03 1.95 2.44
C ASN A 41 9.24 1.45 1.63
N THR A 42 10.10 2.34 1.13
CA THR A 42 11.42 1.98 0.59
C THR A 42 12.53 2.55 1.48
N PRO A 43 13.74 1.95 1.47
CA PRO A 43 14.88 2.49 2.20
C PRO A 43 15.12 3.97 1.88
N GLU A 44 15.06 4.32 0.61
CA GLU A 44 15.35 5.66 0.11
C GLU A 44 14.31 6.68 0.57
N GLY A 45 13.02 6.35 0.58
CA GLY A 45 12.03 7.31 1.03
C GLY A 45 11.87 7.37 2.54
N LEU A 46 12.23 6.31 3.27
CA LEU A 46 12.39 6.39 4.73
C LEU A 46 13.58 7.29 5.10
N TYR A 47 14.70 7.14 4.40
CA TYR A 47 15.86 8.03 4.50
C TYR A 47 15.45 9.48 4.23
N THR A 48 14.85 9.76 3.07
CA THR A 48 14.43 11.12 2.69
C THR A 48 13.46 11.71 3.70
N TYR A 49 12.51 10.91 4.22
CA TYR A 49 11.58 11.39 5.23
C TYR A 49 12.27 11.86 6.51
N PHE A 50 13.21 11.08 7.04
CA PHE A 50 13.95 11.48 8.24
C PHE A 50 14.95 12.60 7.97
N TYR A 51 15.62 12.57 6.81
CA TYR A 51 16.57 13.59 6.41
C TYR A 51 15.90 14.97 6.26
N GLU A 52 14.74 15.03 5.60
CA GLU A 52 13.93 16.25 5.47
C GLU A 52 13.36 16.72 6.81
N MET A 53 12.97 15.79 7.70
CA MET A 53 12.45 16.14 9.03
C MET A 53 13.52 16.78 9.92
N ILE A 54 14.75 16.23 9.90
CA ILE A 54 15.85 16.70 10.74
C ILE A 54 16.44 18.01 10.20
N GLY A 55 16.50 18.17 8.88
CA GLY A 55 17.03 19.37 8.23
C GLY A 55 18.49 19.68 8.62
N PRO A 56 19.45 18.75 8.39
CA PRO A 56 20.82 18.87 8.91
C PRO A 56 21.60 20.05 8.31
N THR A 57 22.40 20.73 9.15
CA THR A 57 23.34 21.78 8.70
C THR A 57 24.49 21.17 7.89
N ALA A 58 25.22 21.98 7.12
CA ALA A 58 26.29 21.51 6.23
C ALA A 58 27.32 20.61 6.95
N ASP A 59 27.75 21.00 8.15
CA ASP A 59 28.75 20.27 8.94
C ASP A 59 28.20 18.96 9.52
N GLN A 60 26.88 18.84 9.64
CA GLN A 60 26.21 17.67 10.23
C GLN A 60 25.78 16.63 9.18
N ARG A 61 25.79 17.00 7.88
CA ARG A 61 25.24 16.17 6.79
C ARG A 61 25.87 14.80 6.74
N ASP A 62 27.19 14.74 6.65
CA ASP A 62 27.90 13.47 6.42
C ASP A 62 27.71 12.51 7.60
N THR A 63 27.72 13.05 8.83
CA THR A 63 27.52 12.25 10.04
C THR A 63 26.08 11.73 10.13
N ILE A 64 25.09 12.59 9.89
CA ILE A 64 23.68 12.21 9.95
C ILE A 64 23.31 11.25 8.81
N GLU A 65 23.88 11.44 7.63
CA GLU A 65 23.66 10.56 6.48
C GLU A 65 24.09 9.12 6.79
N ILE A 66 25.30 8.94 7.33
CA ILE A 66 25.82 7.61 7.70
C ILE A 66 24.88 6.92 8.71
N ILE A 67 24.49 7.65 9.76
CA ILE A 67 23.59 7.13 10.80
C ILE A 67 22.23 6.75 10.19
N LEU A 68 21.60 7.66 9.44
CA LEU A 68 20.28 7.40 8.86
C LEU A 68 20.30 6.19 7.93
N ARG A 69 21.33 6.04 7.08
CA ARG A 69 21.44 4.89 6.17
C ARG A 69 21.56 3.57 6.93
N GLU A 70 22.35 3.53 7.99
CA GLU A 70 22.50 2.34 8.82
C GLU A 70 21.18 1.92 9.46
N TYR A 71 20.48 2.87 10.10
CA TYR A 71 19.24 2.57 10.82
C TYR A 71 18.07 2.30 9.89
N VAL A 72 18.00 2.96 8.74
CA VAL A 72 17.04 2.62 7.68
C VAL A 72 17.25 1.17 7.26
N LYS A 73 18.48 0.75 6.95
CA LYS A 73 18.77 -0.64 6.58
C LYS A 73 18.34 -1.62 7.66
N LYS A 74 18.75 -1.40 8.91
CA LYS A 74 18.37 -2.27 10.06
C LYS A 74 16.86 -2.35 10.26
N ASN A 75 16.15 -1.25 10.05
CA ASN A 75 14.69 -1.23 10.15
C ASN A 75 14.03 -2.12 9.09
N PHE A 76 14.52 -2.10 7.85
CA PHE A 76 14.01 -2.98 6.79
C PHE A 76 14.34 -4.46 7.06
N GLU A 77 15.57 -4.75 7.51
CA GLU A 77 15.95 -6.11 7.92
C GLU A 77 15.07 -6.63 9.07
N THR A 78 14.78 -5.77 10.06
CA THR A 78 13.91 -6.11 11.19
C THR A 78 12.47 -6.35 10.75
N GLN A 79 11.94 -5.51 9.85
CA GLN A 79 10.61 -5.69 9.30
C GLN A 79 10.50 -7.01 8.53
N GLU A 80 11.46 -7.32 7.65
CA GLU A 80 11.47 -8.57 6.89
C GLU A 80 11.46 -9.77 7.85
N LYS A 81 12.32 -9.77 8.87
CA LYS A 81 12.32 -10.83 9.89
C LYS A 81 10.98 -10.93 10.61
N GLY A 82 10.41 -9.80 11.04
CA GLY A 82 9.10 -9.78 11.71
C GLY A 82 7.98 -10.34 10.84
N TRP A 83 8.03 -10.12 9.52
CA TRP A 83 7.07 -10.72 8.58
C TRP A 83 7.21 -12.24 8.51
N GLN A 84 8.44 -12.75 8.50
CA GLN A 84 8.69 -14.20 8.52
C GLN A 84 8.20 -14.84 9.82
N ASP A 85 8.48 -14.20 10.96
CA ASP A 85 8.04 -14.67 12.28
C ASP A 85 6.51 -14.69 12.37
N GLN A 86 5.85 -13.63 11.88
CA GLN A 86 4.39 -13.55 11.82
C GLN A 86 3.78 -14.64 10.93
N LYS A 87 4.42 -15.00 9.81
CA LYS A 87 3.98 -16.11 8.94
C LYS A 87 4.08 -17.46 9.65
N VAL A 88 5.10 -17.67 10.46
CA VAL A 88 5.21 -18.90 11.28
C VAL A 88 4.06 -18.95 12.28
N LEU A 89 3.84 -17.85 13.01
CA LEU A 89 2.76 -17.76 14.00
C LEU A 89 1.38 -18.04 13.39
N PHE A 90 1.07 -17.45 12.24
CA PHE A 90 -0.20 -17.70 11.56
C PHE A 90 -0.34 -19.16 11.12
N ARG A 91 0.72 -19.80 10.61
CA ARG A 91 0.68 -21.22 10.23
C ARG A 91 0.46 -22.12 11.43
N GLU A 92 1.08 -21.82 12.57
CA GLU A 92 0.87 -22.57 13.80
C GLU A 92 -0.55 -22.43 14.33
N MET A 93 -1.11 -21.21 14.26
CA MET A 93 -2.51 -20.96 14.58
C MET A 93 -3.46 -21.74 13.65
N GLU A 94 -3.21 -21.72 12.34
CA GLU A 94 -4.02 -22.49 11.37
C GLU A 94 -4.00 -23.99 11.69
N LYS A 95 -2.84 -24.56 12.01
CA LYS A 95 -2.74 -25.98 12.40
C LYS A 95 -3.59 -26.34 13.61
N GLN A 96 -3.78 -25.41 14.54
CA GLN A 96 -4.59 -25.62 15.74
C GLN A 96 -6.08 -25.43 15.49
N ILE A 97 -6.45 -24.48 14.63
CA ILE A 97 -7.85 -24.14 14.36
C ILE A 97 -8.47 -25.06 13.31
N ASP A 98 -7.73 -25.42 12.25
CA ASP A 98 -8.24 -26.17 11.10
C ASP A 98 -8.93 -27.50 11.46
N PRO A 99 -8.43 -28.31 12.42
CA PRO A 99 -9.10 -29.53 12.83
C PRO A 99 -10.45 -29.30 13.53
N LEU A 100 -10.70 -28.09 14.04
CA LEU A 100 -11.92 -27.71 14.74
C LEU A 100 -12.99 -27.14 13.79
N LEU A 101 -12.64 -26.91 12.53
CA LEU A 101 -13.53 -26.32 11.55
C LEU A 101 -14.39 -27.38 10.85
N SER A 102 -15.63 -27.00 10.55
CA SER A 102 -16.48 -27.79 9.65
C SER A 102 -15.95 -27.74 8.22
N LYS A 103 -16.34 -28.72 7.39
CA LYS A 103 -15.98 -28.76 5.97
C LYS A 103 -16.37 -27.47 5.23
N GLU A 104 -17.55 -26.93 5.52
CA GLU A 104 -18.03 -25.67 4.92
C GLU A 104 -17.18 -24.47 5.35
N GLN A 105 -16.71 -24.43 6.61
CA GLN A 105 -15.83 -23.39 7.11
C GLN A 105 -14.44 -23.44 6.45
N LEU A 106 -13.89 -24.64 6.26
CA LEU A 106 -12.63 -24.86 5.53
C LEU A 106 -12.75 -24.40 4.08
N GLU A 107 -13.83 -24.76 3.39
CA GLU A 107 -14.08 -24.32 2.01
C GLU A 107 -14.18 -22.79 1.89
N ARG A 108 -14.82 -22.11 2.85
CA ARG A 108 -14.86 -20.64 2.90
C ARG A 108 -13.47 -20.03 3.13
N LYS A 109 -12.65 -20.64 3.99
CA LYS A 109 -11.27 -20.20 4.24
C LYS A 109 -10.43 -20.29 2.98
N GLU A 110 -10.46 -21.42 2.29
CA GLU A 110 -9.70 -21.63 1.05
C GLU A 110 -10.17 -20.72 -0.09
N ALA A 111 -11.49 -20.50 -0.21
CA ALA A 111 -12.03 -19.55 -1.17
C ALA A 111 -11.55 -18.11 -0.91
N ALA A 112 -11.40 -17.72 0.36
CA ALA A 112 -10.84 -16.42 0.74
C ALA A 112 -9.35 -16.31 0.39
N LYS A 113 -8.55 -17.34 0.69
CA LYS A 113 -7.13 -17.42 0.29
C LYS A 113 -6.95 -17.30 -1.21
N GLU A 114 -7.76 -18.00 -2.00
CA GLU A 114 -7.67 -17.98 -3.46
C GLU A 114 -8.05 -16.62 -4.05
N LYS A 115 -9.07 -15.94 -3.48
CA LYS A 115 -9.42 -14.57 -3.86
C LYS A 115 -8.26 -13.60 -3.59
N PHE A 116 -7.61 -13.72 -2.43
CA PHE A 116 -6.47 -12.91 -2.08
C PHE A 116 -5.30 -13.14 -3.05
N ARG A 117 -4.95 -14.40 -3.32
CA ARG A 117 -3.90 -14.78 -4.29
C ARG A 117 -4.15 -14.19 -5.68
N LYS A 118 -5.39 -14.27 -6.20
CA LYS A 118 -5.76 -13.68 -7.49
C LYS A 118 -5.62 -12.16 -7.48
N PHE A 119 -6.05 -11.50 -6.40
CA PHE A 119 -5.90 -10.06 -6.26
C PHE A 119 -4.43 -9.63 -6.31
N GLU A 120 -3.54 -10.34 -5.63
CA GLU A 120 -2.11 -10.07 -5.67
C GLU A 120 -1.50 -10.29 -7.06
N GLN A 121 -1.86 -11.37 -7.74
CA GLN A 121 -1.40 -11.63 -9.11
C GLN A 121 -1.82 -10.52 -10.08
N MET A 122 -3.06 -10.02 -9.95
CA MET A 122 -3.55 -8.90 -10.74
C MET A 122 -2.79 -7.60 -10.43
N ARG A 123 -2.55 -7.31 -9.14
CA ARG A 123 -1.76 -6.16 -8.70
C ARG A 123 -0.34 -6.21 -9.29
N ASN A 124 0.33 -7.36 -9.21
CA ASN A 124 1.70 -7.51 -9.70
C ASN A 124 1.80 -7.37 -11.22
N LYS A 125 0.81 -7.86 -11.98
CA LYS A 125 0.71 -7.63 -13.43
C LYS A 125 0.54 -6.15 -13.78
N GLN A 126 -0.29 -5.42 -13.04
CA GLN A 126 -0.49 -3.98 -13.26
C GLN A 126 0.74 -3.13 -12.91
N LEU A 127 1.54 -3.56 -11.92
CA LEU A 127 2.79 -2.88 -11.55
C LEU A 127 3.87 -3.08 -12.63
N LYS A 128 4.06 -4.32 -13.11
CA LYS A 128 5.01 -4.63 -14.20
C LYS A 128 4.68 -3.91 -15.51
N SER A 129 3.39 -3.76 -15.84
CA SER A 129 2.95 -3.03 -17.04
C SER A 129 3.19 -1.51 -16.98
N ASN A 130 3.36 -0.93 -15.79
CA ASN A 130 3.50 0.51 -15.59
C ASN A 130 4.95 0.97 -15.36
N GLY A 131 5.95 0.09 -15.55
CA GLY A 131 7.37 0.45 -15.43
C GLY A 131 7.81 0.95 -14.06
N LYS A 132 7.04 0.66 -13.00
CA LYS A 132 7.40 0.97 -11.61
C LYS A 132 7.94 -0.29 -10.96
N ASP A 133 9.16 -0.21 -10.43
CA ASP A 133 9.77 -1.28 -9.64
C ASP A 133 8.78 -1.71 -8.56
N SER A 134 8.52 -3.01 -8.57
CA SER A 134 7.62 -3.66 -7.63
C SER A 134 8.04 -3.33 -6.20
N ILE A 135 7.09 -2.83 -5.39
CA ILE A 135 7.16 -3.13 -3.95
C ILE A 135 7.30 -4.65 -3.88
N PRO A 136 8.28 -5.20 -3.12
CA PRO A 136 8.44 -6.62 -3.00
C PRO A 136 7.06 -7.21 -2.77
N ALA A 137 6.60 -8.04 -3.71
CA ALA A 137 5.47 -8.90 -3.42
C ALA A 137 5.84 -9.62 -2.12
N GLU A 138 4.87 -9.90 -1.24
CA GLU A 138 5.09 -10.86 -0.17
C GLU A 138 5.93 -11.99 -0.77
N PRO A 139 7.10 -12.33 -0.17
CA PRO A 139 8.00 -13.29 -0.78
C PRO A 139 7.17 -14.52 -1.06
N GLU A 140 7.19 -14.92 -2.33
CA GLU A 140 6.26 -15.84 -2.95
C GLU A 140 5.98 -17.00 -1.99
N SER A 141 4.75 -17.49 -2.00
CA SER A 141 4.29 -18.73 -1.38
C SER A 141 4.98 -19.97 -1.98
N GLY A 142 6.30 -19.91 -2.18
CA GLY A 142 7.18 -21.01 -2.52
C GLY A 142 7.58 -21.75 -1.26
N VAL A 143 6.68 -22.60 -0.77
CA VAL A 143 7.08 -23.95 -0.40
C VAL A 143 6.05 -24.87 -1.02
N ARG A 144 6.33 -25.31 -2.25
CA ARG A 144 5.85 -26.60 -2.72
C ARG A 144 6.61 -27.65 -1.92
N GLU A 145 5.83 -28.46 -1.22
CA GLU A 145 6.13 -29.79 -0.65
C GLU A 145 7.23 -29.88 0.41
#